data_AF-A0A958YJH0-F1
#
_entry.id   AF-A0A958YJH0-F1
#
_cell.length_a   1.000
_cell.length_b   1.000
_cell.length_c   1.000
_cell.angle_alpha   90.00
_cell.angle_beta   90.00
_cell.angle_gamma   90.00
#
_symmetry.space_group_name_H-M   'P 1'
#
loop_
_entity.id
_entity.type
_entity.pdbx_description
1 polymer ?
#
loop_
_entity_poly.entity_id
_entity_poly.type
_entity_poly.pdbx_seq_one_letter_code
_entity_poly.pdbx_strand_id
1 'polypeptide(L)'
;MTKVFFVVSFLLGSVFYSFSQESINDYKYVIIPNHYDFLSEEDQYQLNSLTKFLFNKYGFTAFLQNDELPDDLRNNRCLALFVDVNKLKSFLKLKLQIELKNCDNQLILASKEGESREKEYDKAYTMALRDAFETYQHLEYKYTPNEKLLASRQSSTAKTNTDEKAEIERLQKELELLKEEKKLDVESTVVQDKIAKKEPEIKQVSTPTKVTDVLYAQAITNGFQVVDSTPKVVMILLETAKSNTFVVKGQNAIVYEEDGFWYLSRNDGTNISQERLNIKF
;
A
#
# COMPACT_ATOMS: atom_id res chain seq x y z
N MET A 1 -58.41 -4.48 -37.91
CA MET A 1 -58.01 -3.61 -36.77
C MET A 1 -57.00 -4.28 -35.84
N THR A 2 -57.21 -5.52 -35.39
CA THR A 2 -56.31 -6.27 -34.48
C THR A 2 -54.82 -6.30 -34.88
N LYS A 3 -54.49 -6.48 -36.17
CA LYS A 3 -53.10 -6.45 -36.65
C LYS A 3 -52.40 -5.09 -36.51
N VAL A 4 -53.14 -3.98 -36.52
CA VAL A 4 -52.58 -2.63 -36.33
C VAL A 4 -52.23 -2.41 -34.85
N PHE A 5 -53.06 -2.93 -33.94
CA PHE A 5 -52.84 -2.84 -32.49
C PHE A 5 -51.53 -3.50 -32.04
N PHE A 6 -51.15 -4.64 -32.64
CA PHE A 6 -49.88 -5.30 -32.35
C PHE A 6 -48.65 -4.50 -32.79
N VAL A 7 -48.73 -3.79 -33.92
CA VAL A 7 -47.62 -2.95 -34.41
C VAL A 7 -47.44 -1.70 -33.52
N VAL A 8 -48.54 -1.10 -33.07
CA VAL A 8 -48.49 0.03 -32.12
C VAL A 8 -47.93 -0.39 -30.76
N SER A 9 -48.28 -1.59 -30.28
CA SER A 9 -47.76 -2.13 -29.01
C SER A 9 -46.24 -2.38 -29.03
N PHE A 10 -45.68 -2.79 -30.18
CA PHE A 10 -44.23 -3.00 -30.33
C PHE A 10 -43.43 -1.69 -30.32
N LEU A 11 -44.01 -0.59 -30.82
CA LEU A 11 -43.37 0.74 -30.85
C LEU A 11 -43.38 1.45 -29.48
N LEU A 12 -44.31 1.11 -28.59
CA LEU A 12 -44.41 1.71 -27.24
C LEU A 12 -43.50 1.03 -26.20
N GLY A 13 -42.91 -0.12 -26.51
CA GLY A 13 -42.03 -0.86 -25.60
C GLY A 13 -40.58 -0.34 -25.54
N SER A 14 -40.15 0.49 -26.50
CA SER A 14 -38.78 0.99 -26.58
C SER A 14 -38.56 2.27 -25.75
N VAL A 15 -38.89 2.21 -24.46
CA VAL A 15 -38.39 3.21 -23.51
C VAL A 15 -36.91 2.89 -23.27
N PHE A 16 -36.05 3.48 -24.10
CA PHE A 16 -34.61 3.38 -23.96
C PHE A 16 -34.19 3.99 -22.62
N TYR A 17 -34.01 3.15 -21.61
CA TYR A 17 -33.30 3.51 -20.38
C TYR A 17 -31.88 3.92 -20.77
N SER A 18 -31.69 5.22 -20.94
CA SER A 18 -30.40 5.83 -21.23
C SER A 18 -29.57 5.82 -19.95
N PHE A 19 -29.12 4.62 -19.55
CA PHE A 19 -28.03 4.48 -18.61
C PHE A 19 -26.83 5.20 -19.22
N SER A 20 -26.42 6.30 -18.60
CA SER A 20 -25.19 7.00 -18.93
C SER A 20 -24.03 6.05 -18.65
N GLN A 21 -23.57 5.33 -19.67
CA GLN A 21 -22.43 4.43 -19.55
C GLN A 21 -21.20 5.26 -19.18
N GLU A 22 -20.56 4.92 -18.08
CA GLU A 22 -19.34 5.59 -17.63
C GLU A 22 -18.23 5.36 -18.66
N SER A 23 -17.57 6.45 -19.05
CA SER A 23 -16.50 6.38 -20.03
C SER A 23 -15.18 6.04 -19.35
N ILE A 24 -14.30 5.32 -20.04
CA ILE A 24 -12.90 5.15 -19.60
C ILE A 24 -12.21 6.52 -19.39
N ASN A 25 -12.63 7.55 -20.14
CA ASN A 25 -12.12 8.92 -20.05
C ASN A 25 -12.58 9.67 -18.80
N ASP A 26 -13.61 9.21 -18.08
CA ASP A 26 -14.11 9.85 -16.87
C ASP A 26 -13.13 9.70 -15.69
N TYR A 27 -12.22 8.74 -15.80
CA TYR A 27 -11.26 8.35 -14.78
C TYR A 27 -9.89 8.98 -15.03
N LYS A 28 -9.33 9.61 -14.00
CA LYS A 28 -8.06 10.33 -14.05
C LYS A 28 -6.85 9.40 -13.90
N TYR A 29 -7.05 8.30 -13.18
CA TYR A 29 -5.98 7.41 -12.74
C TYR A 29 -6.31 5.94 -13.02
N VAL A 30 -5.28 5.11 -12.97
CA VAL A 30 -5.40 3.65 -13.08
C VAL A 30 -4.61 3.01 -11.93
N ILE A 31 -5.25 2.15 -11.15
CA ILE A 31 -4.62 1.38 -10.06
C ILE A 31 -4.50 -0.09 -10.47
N ILE A 32 -3.28 -0.60 -10.42
CA ILE A 32 -2.94 -2.00 -10.65
C ILE A 32 -2.67 -2.64 -9.27
N PRO A 33 -3.23 -3.82 -8.94
CA PRO A 33 -2.90 -4.52 -7.70
C PRO A 33 -1.43 -4.97 -7.71
N ASN A 34 -0.87 -5.30 -6.55
CA ASN A 34 0.51 -5.81 -6.45
C ASN A 34 0.62 -7.32 -6.78
N HIS A 35 -0.51 -8.01 -6.76
CA HIS A 35 -0.67 -9.45 -6.98
C HIS A 35 -1.87 -9.71 -7.90
N TYR A 36 -1.88 -10.83 -8.62
CA TYR A 36 -3.06 -11.31 -9.36
C TYR A 36 -3.44 -12.70 -8.86
N ASP A 37 -4.74 -12.96 -8.65
CA ASP A 37 -5.26 -14.18 -8.00
C ASP A 37 -4.82 -15.52 -8.63
N PHE A 38 -4.36 -15.51 -9.88
CA PHE A 38 -3.85 -16.71 -10.58
C PHE A 38 -2.34 -16.96 -10.42
N LEU A 39 -1.64 -16.09 -9.69
CA LEU A 39 -0.22 -16.16 -9.35
C LEU A 39 -0.05 -16.56 -7.88
N SER A 40 1.20 -16.70 -7.43
CA SER A 40 1.52 -17.10 -6.04
C SER A 40 2.45 -16.12 -5.33
N GLU A 41 3.05 -15.18 -6.06
CA GLU A 41 4.00 -14.18 -5.55
C GLU A 41 3.64 -12.80 -6.11
N GLU A 42 3.92 -11.74 -5.36
CA GLU A 42 3.73 -10.35 -5.84
C GLU A 42 4.60 -10.09 -7.07
N ASP A 43 4.03 -9.41 -8.07
CA ASP A 43 4.65 -9.12 -9.36
C ASP A 43 5.33 -10.33 -10.04
N GLN A 44 4.83 -11.55 -9.81
CA GLN A 44 5.39 -12.77 -10.42
C GLN A 44 5.39 -12.66 -11.96
N TYR A 45 6.52 -12.98 -12.58
CA TYR A 45 6.79 -12.73 -14.02
C TYR A 45 6.72 -11.26 -14.45
N GLN A 46 6.83 -10.31 -13.50
CA GLN A 46 6.76 -8.86 -13.71
C GLN A 46 5.42 -8.38 -14.30
N LEU A 47 4.31 -9.11 -14.12
CA LEU A 47 3.03 -8.78 -14.77
C LEU A 47 2.38 -7.50 -14.25
N ASN A 48 2.50 -7.20 -12.96
CA ASN A 48 1.89 -6.03 -12.33
C ASN A 48 2.69 -4.78 -12.74
N SER A 49 4.02 -4.85 -12.67
CA SER A 49 4.94 -3.84 -13.19
C SER A 49 4.79 -3.61 -14.70
N LEU A 50 4.64 -4.69 -15.49
CA LEU A 50 4.39 -4.60 -16.94
C LEU A 50 3.04 -3.95 -17.24
N THR A 51 1.99 -4.26 -16.48
CA THR A 51 0.67 -3.63 -16.63
C THR A 51 0.73 -2.14 -16.33
N LYS A 52 1.36 -1.73 -15.21
CA LYS A 52 1.64 -0.31 -14.90
C LYS A 52 2.44 0.38 -16.01
N PHE A 53 3.49 -0.27 -16.51
CA PHE A 53 4.31 0.27 -17.60
C PHE A 53 3.50 0.46 -18.88
N LEU A 54 2.66 -0.50 -19.26
CA LEU A 54 1.82 -0.41 -20.45
C LEU A 54 0.79 0.71 -20.34
N PHE A 55 0.04 0.82 -19.24
CA PHE A 55 -0.91 1.93 -19.07
C PHE A 55 -0.22 3.31 -19.14
N ASN A 56 0.92 3.49 -18.46
CA ASN A 56 1.69 4.73 -18.54
C ASN A 56 2.22 5.01 -19.96
N LYS A 57 2.67 3.98 -20.69
CA LYS A 57 3.16 4.10 -22.07
C LYS A 57 2.08 4.61 -23.04
N TYR A 58 0.82 4.25 -22.83
CA TYR A 58 -0.31 4.64 -23.68
C TYR A 58 -1.16 5.78 -23.07
N GLY A 59 -0.56 6.63 -22.23
CA GLY A 59 -1.12 7.94 -21.86
C GLY A 59 -2.00 7.99 -20.60
N PHE A 60 -2.21 6.86 -19.91
CA PHE A 60 -2.86 6.84 -18.61
C PHE A 60 -1.88 7.24 -17.50
N THR A 61 -2.36 7.74 -16.36
CA THR A 61 -1.54 7.91 -15.15
C THR A 61 -1.75 6.71 -14.24
N ALA A 62 -0.81 5.76 -14.25
CA ALA A 62 -1.00 4.45 -13.66
C ALA A 62 -0.03 4.13 -12.52
N PHE A 63 -0.58 3.59 -11.42
CA PHE A 63 0.11 3.27 -10.18
C PHE A 63 -0.12 1.80 -9.78
N LEU A 64 0.86 1.19 -9.12
CA LEU A 64 0.66 0.01 -8.28
C LEU A 64 -0.08 0.43 -7.01
N GLN A 65 -0.80 -0.50 -6.38
CA GLN A 65 -1.57 -0.24 -5.17
C GLN A 65 -0.72 0.18 -3.96
N ASN A 66 0.58 -0.14 -3.96
CA ASN A 66 1.55 0.28 -2.95
C ASN A 66 2.39 1.53 -3.33
N ASP A 67 2.17 2.15 -4.49
CA ASP A 67 2.84 3.41 -4.85
C ASP A 67 2.35 4.59 -3.98
N GLU A 68 3.14 5.66 -3.95
CA GLU A 68 2.70 6.97 -3.44
C GLU A 68 1.60 7.57 -4.34
N LEU A 69 0.34 7.36 -3.96
CA LEU A 69 -0.82 7.87 -4.70
C LEU A 69 -1.03 9.38 -4.49
N PRO A 70 -1.43 10.15 -5.51
CA PRO A 70 -1.76 11.58 -5.39
C PRO A 70 -2.83 11.90 -4.35
N ASP A 71 -2.75 13.08 -3.73
CA ASP A 71 -3.65 13.53 -2.66
C ASP A 71 -5.13 13.47 -3.05
N ASP A 72 -5.49 13.84 -4.28
CA ASP A 72 -6.88 13.81 -4.75
C ASP A 72 -7.40 12.36 -4.87
N LEU A 73 -6.56 11.42 -5.31
CA LEU A 73 -6.88 9.99 -5.38
C LEU A 73 -6.99 9.35 -3.99
N ARG A 74 -6.08 9.68 -3.05
CA ARG A 74 -6.19 9.20 -1.65
C ARG A 74 -7.48 9.67 -0.99
N ASN A 75 -7.93 10.88 -1.31
CA ASN A 75 -9.18 11.47 -0.80
C ASN A 75 -10.43 11.12 -1.65
N ASN A 76 -10.28 10.43 -2.78
CA ASN A 76 -11.37 10.00 -3.65
C ASN A 76 -10.93 8.84 -4.56
N ARG A 77 -11.11 7.60 -4.07
CA ARG A 77 -10.79 6.36 -4.80
C ARG A 77 -11.52 6.25 -6.15
N CYS A 78 -12.68 6.88 -6.31
CA CYS A 78 -13.48 6.86 -7.55
C CYS A 78 -12.89 7.69 -8.69
N LEU A 79 -11.77 8.40 -8.49
CA LEU A 79 -11.00 9.01 -9.58
C LEU A 79 -10.19 7.99 -10.39
N ALA A 80 -10.09 6.74 -9.94
CA ALA A 80 -9.33 5.68 -10.58
C ALA A 80 -10.18 4.52 -11.13
N LEU A 81 -9.70 3.94 -12.23
CA LEU A 81 -10.04 2.58 -12.63
C LEU A 81 -9.15 1.58 -11.88
N PHE A 82 -9.74 0.45 -11.48
CA PHE A 82 -9.04 -0.67 -10.87
C PHE A 82 -8.82 -1.74 -11.94
N VAL A 83 -7.56 -2.04 -12.20
CA VAL A 83 -7.17 -3.08 -13.14
C VAL A 83 -7.23 -4.42 -12.45
N ASP A 84 -7.75 -5.40 -13.17
CA ASP A 84 -7.68 -6.81 -12.79
C ASP A 84 -7.21 -7.63 -14.01
N VAL A 85 -6.62 -8.80 -13.77
CA VAL A 85 -6.16 -9.69 -14.85
C VAL A 85 -6.63 -11.10 -14.54
N ASN A 86 -7.49 -11.62 -15.41
CA ASN A 86 -8.10 -12.94 -15.27
C ASN A 86 -7.42 -13.96 -16.18
N LYS A 87 -6.96 -15.07 -15.59
CA LYS A 87 -6.46 -16.23 -16.34
C LYS A 87 -7.62 -17.11 -16.79
N LEU A 88 -7.91 -17.08 -18.08
CA LEU A 88 -9.03 -17.83 -18.67
C LEU A 88 -8.67 -19.30 -18.90
N LYS A 89 -9.68 -20.18 -18.81
CA LYS A 89 -9.52 -21.62 -19.05
C LYS A 89 -9.20 -21.87 -20.53
N SER A 90 -8.08 -22.54 -20.81
CA SER A 90 -7.75 -23.02 -22.15
C SER A 90 -6.82 -24.24 -22.10
N PHE A 91 -6.89 -25.09 -23.13
CA PHE A 91 -6.26 -26.43 -23.14
C PHE A 91 -4.86 -26.46 -23.78
N LEU A 92 -4.57 -25.58 -24.75
CA LEU A 92 -3.35 -25.63 -25.58
C LEU A 92 -2.54 -24.32 -25.58
N LYS A 93 -3.01 -23.30 -24.87
CA LYS A 93 -2.43 -21.96 -24.82
C LYS A 93 -2.73 -21.33 -23.48
N LEU A 94 -1.87 -20.45 -23.01
CA LEU A 94 -2.23 -19.53 -21.95
C LEU A 94 -3.20 -18.49 -22.52
N LYS A 95 -4.22 -18.11 -21.73
CA LYS A 95 -5.11 -16.98 -22.02
C LYS A 95 -5.21 -16.06 -20.81
N LEU A 96 -5.09 -14.76 -21.04
CA LEU A 96 -5.33 -13.71 -20.07
C LEU A 96 -6.38 -12.74 -20.62
N GLN A 97 -7.15 -12.12 -19.74
CA GLN A 97 -8.02 -10.99 -20.05
C GLN A 97 -7.82 -9.91 -18.99
N ILE A 98 -7.70 -8.67 -19.41
CA ILE A 98 -7.56 -7.52 -18.53
C ILE A 98 -8.95 -6.91 -18.35
N GLU A 99 -9.29 -6.51 -17.14
CA GLU A 99 -10.55 -5.83 -16.80
C GLU A 99 -10.26 -4.49 -16.16
N LEU A 100 -11.03 -3.46 -16.54
CA LEU A 100 -11.06 -2.15 -15.91
C LEU A 100 -12.36 -2.01 -15.15
N LYS A 101 -12.29 -1.85 -13.84
CA LYS A 101 -13.43 -1.74 -12.92
C LYS A 101 -13.50 -0.34 -12.28
N ASN A 102 -14.68 0.16 -11.96
CA ASN A 102 -14.81 1.38 -11.17
C ASN A 102 -14.62 1.12 -9.66
N CYS A 103 -14.75 2.15 -8.83
CA CYS A 103 -14.60 2.03 -7.38
C CYS A 103 -15.64 1.10 -6.72
N ASP A 104 -16.83 0.95 -7.33
CA ASP A 104 -17.90 0.02 -6.93
C ASP A 104 -17.72 -1.39 -7.50
N ASN A 105 -16.52 -1.70 -8.03
CA ASN A 105 -16.14 -2.96 -8.67
C ASN A 105 -16.99 -3.35 -9.92
N GLN A 106 -17.69 -2.39 -10.54
CA GLN A 106 -18.44 -2.61 -11.78
C GLN A 106 -17.48 -2.60 -12.97
N LEU A 107 -17.65 -3.55 -13.90
CA LEU A 107 -16.82 -3.65 -15.11
C LEU A 107 -17.15 -2.50 -16.08
N ILE A 108 -16.15 -1.67 -16.37
CA ILE A 108 -16.22 -0.57 -17.35
C ILE A 108 -15.79 -1.06 -18.73
N LEU A 109 -14.65 -1.77 -18.81
CA LEU A 109 -14.12 -2.30 -20.07
C LEU A 109 -13.23 -3.52 -19.85
N ALA A 110 -13.52 -4.61 -20.55
CA ALA A 110 -12.63 -5.77 -20.66
C ALA A 110 -11.83 -5.73 -21.97
N SER A 111 -10.60 -6.24 -21.94
CA SER A 111 -9.80 -6.44 -23.14
C SER A 111 -10.31 -7.60 -24.00
N LYS A 112 -9.75 -7.76 -25.21
CA LYS A 112 -9.77 -9.06 -25.88
C LYS A 112 -9.05 -10.10 -25.01
N GLU A 113 -9.37 -11.37 -25.24
CA GLU A 113 -8.54 -12.46 -24.73
C GLU A 113 -7.15 -12.37 -25.40
N GLY A 114 -6.10 -12.18 -24.61
CA GLY A 114 -4.72 -12.28 -25.07
C GLY A 114 -4.18 -13.68 -24.86
N GLU A 115 -3.40 -14.20 -25.80
CA GLU A 115 -2.93 -15.58 -25.79
C GLU A 115 -1.42 -15.76 -26.02
N SER A 116 -0.90 -16.86 -25.47
CA SER A 116 0.45 -17.33 -25.79
C SER A 116 0.50 -18.85 -25.89
N ARG A 117 1.32 -19.33 -26.83
CA ARG A 117 1.66 -20.75 -27.02
C ARG A 117 3.09 -21.08 -26.56
N GLU A 118 3.78 -20.10 -25.98
CA GLU A 118 5.10 -20.31 -25.40
C GLU A 118 5.01 -21.23 -24.17
N LYS A 119 6.05 -22.03 -23.94
CA LYS A 119 6.15 -23.03 -22.87
C LYS A 119 6.90 -22.50 -21.65
N GLU A 120 7.82 -21.57 -21.84
CA GLU A 120 8.46 -20.84 -20.75
C GLU A 120 7.44 -19.88 -20.11
N TYR A 121 7.14 -20.06 -18.82
CA TYR A 121 6.01 -19.38 -18.15
C TYR A 121 6.11 -17.86 -18.16
N ASP A 122 7.28 -17.31 -17.86
CA ASP A 122 7.56 -15.87 -17.86
C ASP A 122 7.27 -15.22 -19.22
N LYS A 123 7.78 -15.83 -20.30
CA LYS A 123 7.52 -15.41 -21.68
C LYS A 123 6.04 -15.61 -22.02
N ALA A 124 5.44 -16.74 -21.64
CA ALA A 124 4.04 -17.02 -21.92
C ALA A 124 3.09 -15.99 -21.32
N TYR A 125 3.23 -15.69 -20.02
CA TYR A 125 2.42 -14.70 -19.32
C TYR A 125 2.65 -13.29 -19.85
N THR A 126 3.91 -12.87 -20.03
CA THR A 126 4.23 -11.52 -20.51
C THR A 126 3.88 -11.29 -21.99
N MET A 127 3.79 -12.34 -22.81
CA MET A 127 3.24 -12.29 -24.16
C MET A 127 1.72 -12.18 -24.14
N ALA A 128 1.03 -13.08 -23.43
CA ALA A 128 -0.44 -13.09 -23.35
C ALA A 128 -0.99 -11.77 -22.77
N LEU A 129 -0.29 -11.18 -21.80
CA LEU A 129 -0.66 -9.88 -21.23
C LEU A 129 -0.51 -8.74 -22.24
N ARG A 130 0.58 -8.71 -23.03
CA ARG A 130 0.77 -7.70 -24.08
C ARG A 130 -0.24 -7.83 -25.21
N ASP A 131 -0.55 -9.06 -25.60
CA ASP A 131 -1.58 -9.38 -26.61
C ASP A 131 -2.96 -8.91 -26.13
N ALA A 132 -3.33 -9.17 -24.86
CA ALA A 132 -4.56 -8.64 -24.27
C ALA A 132 -4.57 -7.10 -24.28
N PHE A 133 -3.44 -6.48 -23.92
CA PHE A 133 -3.32 -5.03 -23.80
C PHE A 133 -3.52 -4.28 -25.14
N GLU A 134 -3.40 -4.93 -26.31
CA GLU A 134 -3.66 -4.31 -27.62
C GLU A 134 -5.02 -3.61 -27.73
N THR A 135 -6.03 -4.06 -26.96
CA THR A 135 -7.33 -3.36 -26.86
C THR A 135 -7.18 -1.92 -26.36
N TYR A 136 -6.28 -1.65 -25.41
CA TYR A 136 -6.10 -0.31 -24.82
C TYR A 136 -5.10 0.56 -25.59
N GLN A 137 -4.24 -0.03 -26.43
CA GLN A 137 -3.23 0.71 -27.21
C GLN A 137 -3.83 1.67 -28.23
N HIS A 138 -5.04 1.38 -28.70
CA HIS A 138 -5.75 2.12 -29.74
C HIS A 138 -6.90 2.97 -29.19
N LEU A 139 -6.99 3.13 -27.85
CA LEU A 139 -7.96 4.04 -27.25
C LEU A 139 -7.39 5.46 -27.27
N GLU A 140 -8.19 6.41 -27.78
CA GLU A 140 -7.93 7.84 -27.65
C GLU A 140 -8.24 8.30 -26.21
N TYR A 141 -7.51 7.76 -25.23
CA TYR A 141 -7.68 8.13 -23.83
C TYR A 141 -7.34 9.60 -23.63
N LYS A 142 -8.30 10.34 -23.09
CA LYS A 142 -8.15 11.74 -22.72
C LYS A 142 -9.07 12.03 -21.54
N TYR A 143 -8.47 12.25 -20.37
CA TYR A 143 -9.23 12.52 -19.15
C TYR A 143 -10.22 13.69 -19.34
N THR A 144 -11.49 13.42 -19.06
CA THR A 144 -12.59 14.38 -19.02
C THR A 144 -13.22 14.34 -17.63
N PRO A 145 -13.12 15.41 -16.81
CA PRO A 145 -13.66 15.40 -15.46
C PRO A 145 -15.17 15.08 -15.43
N ASN A 146 -15.54 14.07 -14.64
CA ASN A 146 -16.93 13.69 -14.40
C ASN A 146 -17.36 14.17 -13.01
N GLU A 147 -18.29 15.13 -12.98
CA GLU A 147 -18.79 15.77 -11.74
C GLU A 147 -19.37 14.78 -10.73
N LYS A 148 -19.93 13.64 -11.18
CA LYS A 148 -20.44 12.60 -10.27
C LYS A 148 -19.31 11.91 -9.51
N LEU A 149 -18.22 11.58 -10.22
CA LEU A 149 -17.04 10.96 -9.60
C LEU A 149 -16.37 11.95 -8.64
N LEU A 150 -16.31 13.24 -8.99
CA LEU A 150 -15.81 14.30 -8.11
C LEU A 150 -16.67 14.48 -6.84
N ALA A 151 -18.00 14.34 -6.95
CA ALA A 151 -18.95 14.52 -5.85
C ALA A 151 -19.13 13.28 -4.93
N SER A 152 -18.54 12.13 -5.26
CA SER A 152 -18.75 10.83 -4.57
C SER A 152 -18.47 10.80 -3.04
N ARG A 153 -17.82 11.85 -2.49
CA ARG A 153 -17.46 12.00 -1.07
C ARG A 153 -18.60 11.91 -0.04
N GLN A 154 -19.88 11.90 -0.44
CA GLN A 154 -21.01 12.09 0.49
C GLN A 154 -21.84 10.84 0.81
N SER A 155 -21.55 9.65 0.25
CA SER A 155 -22.42 8.46 0.46
C SER A 155 -22.09 7.58 1.68
N SER A 156 -21.00 7.85 2.43
CA SER A 156 -20.46 6.92 3.45
C SER A 156 -20.47 7.44 4.89
N THR A 157 -21.22 8.52 5.20
CA THR A 157 -21.40 9.02 6.58
C THR A 157 -22.87 9.22 6.95
N ALA A 158 -23.65 8.13 6.94
CA ALA A 158 -24.94 8.04 7.64
C ALA A 158 -25.33 6.57 7.90
N LYS A 159 -25.43 6.19 9.19
CA LYS A 159 -25.52 4.79 9.72
C LYS A 159 -24.15 4.08 9.60
N THR A 160 -23.52 3.55 10.65
CA THR A 160 -23.89 3.28 12.06
C THR A 160 -22.56 3.31 12.89
N ASN A 161 -22.49 3.19 14.22
CA ASN A 161 -23.50 2.87 15.23
C ASN A 161 -23.25 3.59 16.59
N THR A 162 -24.13 3.39 17.59
CA THR A 162 -23.93 3.87 18.98
C THR A 162 -23.06 2.92 19.82
N ASP A 163 -22.98 1.65 19.41
CA ASP A 163 -22.42 0.55 20.22
C ASP A 163 -20.88 0.57 20.31
N GLU A 164 -20.18 1.04 19.27
CA GLU A 164 -18.71 1.15 19.27
C GLU A 164 -18.20 2.12 20.34
N LYS A 165 -18.95 3.18 20.62
CA LYS A 165 -18.58 4.15 21.68
C LYS A 165 -18.67 3.52 23.07
N ALA A 166 -19.67 2.66 23.30
CA ALA A 166 -19.83 1.95 24.57
C ALA A 166 -18.72 0.88 24.76
N GLU A 167 -18.33 0.19 23.69
CA GLU A 167 -17.24 -0.79 23.73
C GLU A 167 -15.87 -0.11 23.95
N ILE A 168 -15.60 1.04 23.30
CA ILE A 168 -14.39 1.83 23.52
C ILE A 168 -14.31 2.35 24.97
N GLU A 169 -15.40 2.86 25.53
CA GLU A 169 -15.44 3.35 26.91
C GLU A 169 -15.20 2.20 27.93
N ARG A 170 -15.72 1.00 27.63
CA ARG A 170 -15.49 -0.20 28.43
C ARG A 170 -14.04 -0.68 28.38
N LEU A 171 -13.44 -0.75 27.19
CA LEU A 171 -12.04 -1.15 26.98
C LEU A 171 -11.06 -0.13 27.59
N GLN A 172 -11.36 1.16 27.53
CA GLN A 172 -10.56 2.21 28.20
C GLN A 172 -10.55 2.03 29.71
N LYS A 173 -11.70 1.68 30.32
CA LYS A 173 -11.82 1.44 31.76
C LYS A 173 -11.11 0.16 32.21
N GLU A 174 -11.12 -0.90 31.40
CA GLU A 174 -10.36 -2.12 31.65
C GLU A 174 -8.84 -1.87 31.60
N LEU A 175 -8.38 -1.04 30.66
CA LEU A 175 -6.99 -0.61 30.55
C LEU A 175 -6.51 0.30 31.70
N GLU A 176 -7.39 1.01 32.40
CA GLU A 176 -7.03 1.74 33.63
C GLU A 176 -6.86 0.80 34.81
N LEU A 177 -7.78 -0.14 35.02
CA LEU A 177 -7.70 -1.13 36.12
C LEU A 177 -6.42 -1.97 36.03
N LEU A 178 -6.09 -2.47 34.83
CA LEU A 178 -4.85 -3.23 34.57
C LEU A 178 -3.56 -2.40 34.77
N LYS A 179 -3.64 -1.06 34.74
CA LYS A 179 -2.51 -0.16 35.05
C LYS A 179 -2.38 0.11 36.56
N GLU A 180 -3.46 0.06 37.33
CA GLU A 180 -3.39 0.15 38.79
C GLU A 180 -2.89 -1.15 39.43
N GLU A 181 -3.36 -2.31 38.95
CA GLU A 181 -2.84 -3.62 39.42
C GLU A 181 -1.32 -3.74 39.20
N LYS A 182 -0.83 -3.33 38.02
CA LYS A 182 0.61 -3.29 37.72
C LYS A 182 1.43 -2.27 38.52
N LYS A 183 0.80 -1.32 39.23
CA LYS A 183 1.52 -0.41 40.15
C LYS A 183 1.71 -1.03 41.52
N LEU A 184 0.77 -1.85 41.99
CA LEU A 184 0.81 -2.45 43.33
C LEU A 184 1.87 -3.56 43.45
N ASP A 185 2.13 -4.31 42.38
CA ASP A 185 3.18 -5.36 42.36
C ASP A 185 4.62 -4.82 42.35
N VAL A 186 4.84 -3.52 42.14
CA VAL A 186 6.19 -2.92 42.03
C VAL A 186 6.73 -2.40 43.37
N GLU A 187 5.89 -2.22 44.38
CA GLU A 187 6.27 -1.55 45.64
C GLU A 187 6.89 -2.49 46.70
N SER A 188 7.02 -3.80 46.41
CA SER A 188 7.41 -4.82 47.41
C SER A 188 8.82 -5.40 47.25
N THR A 189 9.73 -4.78 46.49
CA THR A 189 11.07 -5.39 46.22
C THR A 189 12.27 -4.43 46.11
N VAL A 190 12.39 -3.42 47.00
CA VAL A 190 13.64 -2.65 47.13
C VAL A 190 13.99 -2.34 48.59
N VAL A 191 14.78 -3.20 49.25
CA VAL A 191 15.62 -2.82 50.41
C VAL A 191 16.92 -3.63 50.41
N GLN A 192 18.04 -2.95 50.70
CA GLN A 192 19.41 -3.46 50.89
C GLN A 192 20.17 -3.84 49.58
N ASP A 193 21.43 -3.47 49.36
CA ASP A 193 22.34 -2.72 50.23
C ASP A 193 23.38 -1.87 49.45
N LYS A 194 24.04 -0.92 50.13
CA LYS A 194 25.21 -0.16 49.63
C LYS A 194 26.48 -0.69 50.27
N ILE A 195 27.58 -0.81 49.52
CA ILE A 195 28.96 -0.53 49.97
C ILE A 195 29.93 -0.56 48.76
N ALA A 196 31.05 0.16 48.86
CA ALA A 196 31.99 0.38 47.76
C ALA A 196 33.37 -0.26 47.99
N LYS A 197 34.12 -0.40 46.87
CA LYS A 197 35.60 -0.26 46.74
C LYS A 197 36.51 -1.46 47.11
N LYS A 198 36.98 -2.20 46.08
CA LYS A 198 38.42 -2.32 45.70
C LYS A 198 38.69 -3.24 44.48
N GLU A 199 39.74 -2.88 43.75
CA GLU A 199 40.51 -3.65 42.72
C GLU A 199 41.69 -4.38 43.45
N PRO A 200 42.40 -5.43 42.93
CA PRO A 200 42.63 -5.81 41.52
C PRO A 200 42.66 -7.34 41.14
N GLU A 201 42.98 -7.58 39.85
CA GLU A 201 43.68 -8.74 39.22
C GLU A 201 43.03 -10.09 38.81
N ILE A 202 42.63 -10.15 37.52
CA ILE A 202 43.02 -11.12 36.45
C ILE A 202 42.91 -12.65 36.67
N LYS A 203 42.02 -13.30 35.89
CA LYS A 203 42.41 -14.31 34.87
C LYS A 203 41.36 -14.53 33.76
N GLN A 204 41.87 -14.67 32.55
CA GLN A 204 41.23 -14.49 31.22
C GLN A 204 40.22 -15.58 30.80
N VAL A 205 39.15 -15.16 30.11
CA VAL A 205 38.74 -15.73 28.80
C VAL A 205 38.25 -14.57 27.88
N SER A 206 38.74 -14.55 26.64
CA SER A 206 38.42 -13.63 25.52
C SER A 206 37.05 -13.94 24.87
N THR A 207 36.27 -13.09 24.19
CA THR A 207 36.33 -11.70 23.63
C THR A 207 34.95 -11.42 22.97
N PRO A 208 34.59 -10.20 22.48
CA PRO A 208 35.16 -8.88 22.72
C PRO A 208 34.14 -7.82 23.19
N THR A 209 34.68 -6.73 23.75
CA THR A 209 34.03 -5.43 23.94
C THR A 209 33.30 -4.93 22.67
N LYS A 210 32.08 -4.41 22.81
CA LYS A 210 31.50 -3.51 21.80
C LYS A 210 31.66 -2.06 22.27
N VAL A 211 32.25 -1.25 21.40
CA VAL A 211 32.52 0.18 21.63
C VAL A 211 31.19 0.92 21.76
N THR A 212 31.19 2.07 22.44
CA THR A 212 30.08 3.03 22.35
C THR A 212 30.04 3.60 20.93
N ASP A 213 29.33 2.91 20.04
CA ASP A 213 29.13 3.30 18.63
C ASP A 213 28.21 4.54 18.58
N VAL A 214 28.79 5.70 18.90
CA VAL A 214 28.15 7.01 18.71
C VAL A 214 28.06 7.27 17.22
N LEU A 215 26.83 7.47 16.75
CA LEU A 215 26.51 7.82 15.38
C LEU A 215 26.33 9.33 15.25
N TYR A 216 26.62 9.88 14.08
CA TYR A 216 26.49 11.31 13.78
C TYR A 216 25.62 11.51 12.55
N ALA A 217 24.57 12.32 12.66
CA ALA A 217 23.71 12.69 11.56
C ALA A 217 24.23 13.97 10.89
N GLN A 218 24.43 13.93 9.57
CA GLN A 218 24.90 15.05 8.75
C GLN A 218 23.77 15.50 7.83
N ALA A 219 23.35 16.75 7.90
CA ALA A 219 22.23 17.27 7.11
C ALA A 219 22.48 17.16 5.59
N ILE A 220 21.45 16.74 4.86
CA ILE A 220 21.36 16.65 3.40
C ILE A 220 20.03 17.24 2.94
N THR A 221 19.82 17.39 1.63
CA THR A 221 18.69 18.15 1.05
C THR A 221 17.29 17.80 1.59
N ASN A 222 17.05 16.53 1.97
CA ASN A 222 15.75 16.04 2.49
C ASN A 222 15.93 15.14 3.74
N GLY A 223 16.86 15.47 4.65
CA GLY A 223 17.09 14.71 5.89
C GLY A 223 18.56 14.60 6.28
N PHE A 224 19.01 13.39 6.67
CA PHE A 224 20.34 13.20 7.25
C PHE A 224 21.07 11.96 6.73
N GLN A 225 22.38 12.09 6.48
CA GLN A 225 23.29 10.96 6.32
C GLN A 225 23.87 10.60 7.69
N VAL A 226 23.63 9.38 8.16
CA VAL A 226 24.15 8.91 9.46
C VAL A 226 25.46 8.16 9.25
N VAL A 227 26.52 8.61 9.92
CA VAL A 227 27.85 8.01 9.88
C VAL A 227 28.29 7.49 11.25
N ASP A 228 29.20 6.51 11.24
CA ASP A 228 29.92 6.08 12.45
C ASP A 228 31.14 6.97 12.75
N SER A 229 31.94 6.59 13.74
CA SER A 229 33.17 7.29 14.13
C SER A 229 34.33 7.17 13.11
N THR A 230 34.17 6.38 12.05
CA THR A 230 35.12 6.18 10.95
C THR A 230 34.67 6.85 9.64
N PRO A 231 33.94 7.99 9.75
CA PRO A 231 33.08 8.58 8.73
C PRO A 231 32.31 7.66 7.76
N LYS A 232 32.07 6.39 8.12
CA LYS A 232 31.43 5.45 7.21
C LYS A 232 29.91 5.61 7.31
N VAL A 233 29.23 5.72 6.16
CA VAL A 233 27.77 5.81 6.10
C VAL A 233 27.15 4.50 6.59
N VAL A 234 26.33 4.60 7.63
CA VAL A 234 25.57 3.49 8.23
C VAL A 234 24.16 3.45 7.66
N MET A 235 23.51 4.60 7.52
CA MET A 235 22.17 4.73 6.95
C MET A 235 21.90 6.14 6.43
N ILE A 236 20.83 6.31 5.65
CA ILE A 236 20.29 7.62 5.25
C ILE A 236 18.88 7.75 5.83
N LEU A 237 18.64 8.84 6.53
CA LEU A 237 17.36 9.21 7.11
C LEU A 237 16.69 10.26 6.21
N LEU A 238 15.43 10.04 5.89
CA LEU A 238 14.59 10.95 5.12
C LEU A 238 13.59 11.63 6.05
N GLU A 239 13.40 12.93 5.90
CA GLU A 239 12.41 13.69 6.67
C GLU A 239 10.98 13.17 6.44
N THR A 240 10.17 13.25 7.50
CA THR A 240 8.72 13.01 7.42
C THR A 240 7.97 14.26 7.88
N ALA A 241 6.67 14.31 7.62
CA ALA A 241 5.81 15.39 8.13
C ALA A 241 5.68 15.41 9.68
N LYS A 242 6.15 14.36 10.38
CA LYS A 242 6.16 14.29 11.84
C LYS A 242 7.53 14.69 12.38
N SER A 243 7.57 15.64 13.31
CA SER A 243 8.81 16.07 13.98
C SER A 243 9.53 14.90 14.64
N ASN A 244 10.86 14.91 14.55
CA ASN A 244 11.77 13.93 15.14
C ASN A 244 11.40 12.47 14.75
N THR A 245 10.92 12.28 13.53
CA THR A 245 10.59 10.98 12.92
C THR A 245 11.09 10.98 11.48
N PHE A 246 11.87 9.96 11.12
CA PHE A 246 12.55 9.81 9.84
C PHE A 246 12.33 8.42 9.26
N VAL A 247 12.28 8.29 7.94
CA VAL A 247 12.28 6.99 7.24
C VAL A 247 13.72 6.60 6.89
N VAL A 248 14.09 5.33 7.10
CA VAL A 248 15.40 4.81 6.69
C VAL A 248 15.35 4.47 5.20
N LYS A 249 16.11 5.19 4.38
CA LYS A 249 16.11 5.03 2.92
C LYS A 249 16.46 3.59 2.52
N GLY A 250 15.52 2.93 1.83
CA GLY A 250 15.70 1.56 1.32
C GLY A 250 15.54 0.46 2.37
N GLN A 251 14.96 0.76 3.54
CA GLN A 251 14.60 -0.25 4.54
C GLN A 251 13.16 0.00 5.03
N ASN A 252 12.44 -1.06 5.40
CA ASN A 252 11.14 -0.97 6.08
C ASN A 252 11.33 -0.57 7.55
N ALA A 253 11.88 0.61 7.78
CA ALA A 253 12.28 1.06 9.11
C ALA A 253 12.16 2.59 9.27
N ILE A 254 11.88 3.00 10.51
CA ILE A 254 11.86 4.40 10.92
C ILE A 254 12.86 4.65 12.04
N VAL A 255 13.45 5.85 12.07
CA VAL A 255 14.18 6.37 13.23
C VAL A 255 13.37 7.49 13.84
N TYR A 256 13.05 7.39 15.13
CA TYR A 256 12.24 8.39 15.83
C TYR A 256 12.78 8.66 17.23
N GLU A 257 12.44 9.83 17.78
CA GLU A 257 12.74 10.19 19.16
C GLU A 257 11.53 9.94 20.07
N GLU A 258 11.79 9.35 21.24
CA GLU A 258 10.82 9.15 22.32
C GLU A 258 11.57 9.27 23.65
N ASP A 259 11.03 10.04 24.60
CA ASP A 259 11.65 10.36 25.90
C ASP A 259 13.11 10.85 25.85
N GLY A 260 13.48 11.59 24.79
CA GLY A 260 14.84 12.10 24.58
C GLY A 260 15.84 11.05 24.06
N PHE A 261 15.36 9.90 23.60
CA PHE A 261 16.17 8.83 23.05
C PHE A 261 15.74 8.45 21.63
N TRP A 262 16.73 8.18 20.79
CA TRP A 262 16.51 7.75 19.41
C TRP A 262 16.31 6.24 19.35
N TYR A 263 15.31 5.80 18.58
CA TYR A 263 15.01 4.39 18.34
C TYR A 263 14.93 4.12 16.84
N LEU A 264 15.48 2.99 16.42
CA LEU A 264 15.27 2.38 15.12
C LEU A 264 14.24 1.27 15.27
N SER A 265 13.06 1.46 14.66
CA SER A 265 12.04 0.44 14.55
C SER A 265 12.05 -0.13 13.14
N ARG A 266 12.28 -1.44 13.00
CA ARG A 266 12.25 -2.18 11.73
C ARG A 266 11.02 -3.09 11.72
N ASN A 267 10.28 -3.10 10.61
CA ASN A 267 9.13 -3.96 10.40
C ASN A 267 9.40 -4.88 9.18
N ASP A 268 9.44 -6.19 9.41
CA ASP A 268 9.68 -7.19 8.34
C ASP A 268 8.38 -7.63 7.62
N GLY A 269 7.23 -7.09 8.02
CA GLY A 269 5.89 -7.46 7.54
C GLY A 269 5.12 -8.36 8.52
N THR A 270 5.82 -9.03 9.44
CA THR A 270 5.24 -9.93 10.46
C THR A 270 5.60 -9.53 11.89
N ASN A 271 6.79 -8.98 12.11
CA ASN A 271 7.34 -8.60 13.40
C ASN A 271 7.87 -7.17 13.38
N ILE A 272 7.77 -6.50 14.53
CA ILE A 272 8.41 -5.21 14.78
C ILE A 272 9.58 -5.44 15.73
N SER A 273 10.77 -5.01 15.33
CA SER A 273 11.98 -5.01 16.16
C SER A 273 12.45 -3.58 16.42
N GLN A 274 12.75 -3.27 17.68
CA GLN A 274 13.16 -1.94 18.11
C GLN A 274 14.56 -1.97 18.73
N GLU A 275 15.42 -1.07 18.28
CA GLU A 275 16.81 -0.93 18.72
C GLU A 275 17.06 0.52 19.15
N ARG A 276 17.57 0.75 20.36
CA ARG A 276 17.93 2.09 20.82
C ARG A 276 19.24 2.53 20.15
N LEU A 277 19.23 3.71 19.55
CA LEU A 277 20.37 4.31 18.87
C LEU A 277 21.01 5.43 19.71
N ASN A 278 22.33 5.60 19.53
CA ASN A 278 23.10 6.71 20.08
C ASN A 278 23.49 7.66 18.94
N ILE A 279 22.50 8.29 18.30
CA ILE A 279 22.72 9.31 17.27
C ILE A 279 22.82 10.69 17.91
N LYS A 280 23.80 11.49 17.47
CA LYS A 280 23.84 12.94 17.62
C LYS A 280 23.43 13.60 16.30
N PHE A 281 22.41 14.46 16.37
CA PHE A 281 22.00 15.39 15.32
C PHE A 281 22.69 16.75 15.51
#